data_AF-A0A7W4DS91-F1
#
_entry.id   AF-A0A7W4DS91-F1
#
_cell.length_a   1.000
_cell.length_b   1.000
_cell.length_c   1.000
_cell.angle_alpha   90.00
_cell.angle_beta   90.00
_cell.angle_gamma   90.00
#
_symmetry.space_group_name_H-M   'P 1'
#
loop_
_entity.id
_entity.type
_entity.pdbx_description
1 polymer ?
#
loop_
_entity_poly.entity_id
_entity_poly.type
_entity_poly.pdbx_seq_one_letter_code
_entity_poly.pdbx_strand_id
1 'polypeptide(L)'
;MFKKFVAIAFAALVATSVVTGCGSNAGNTTSVASSKDSRLKPKYPFKNFLVHDKDKKEEGYAGSFDLYAALQKYGATDIHVVEKDFGEEDNYASVIYAVSFSNGATMFINFNNGNEDMYVLNLLSVRIFRTEQGYIPNYYDDFQKNTNYSKWERSLLVASPEEMQMGTDYDGTHSRDDKKNWLTFSTGNLTGDSDLENRTFRVNSYFDKVFNSSIAPYLQLEDIPWDEDPFFNNPNVLGESRNYASLRDAYNK
;
A
#
# COMPACT_ATOMS: atom_id res chain seq x y z
N MET A 1 48.69 20.54 -27.12
CA MET A 1 47.67 20.38 -28.18
C MET A 1 46.34 20.03 -27.53
N PHE A 2 45.35 20.87 -27.82
CA PHE A 2 43.89 20.73 -27.71
C PHE A 2 43.25 20.00 -26.51
N LYS A 3 42.90 20.83 -25.51
CA LYS A 3 41.78 20.63 -24.58
C LYS A 3 40.46 20.78 -25.36
N LYS A 4 39.54 19.83 -25.27
CA LYS A 4 38.17 19.98 -25.80
C LYS A 4 37.25 20.48 -24.69
N PHE A 5 36.94 21.77 -24.77
CA PHE A 5 35.80 22.37 -24.10
C PHE A 5 34.54 21.98 -24.88
N VAL A 6 33.52 21.45 -24.20
CA VAL A 6 32.15 21.43 -24.72
C VAL A 6 31.40 22.52 -23.97
N ALA A 7 31.27 23.66 -24.63
CA ALA A 7 30.38 24.73 -24.25
C ALA A 7 28.98 24.40 -24.78
N ILE A 8 27.97 24.41 -23.91
CA ILE A 8 26.57 24.47 -24.31
C ILE A 8 26.01 25.74 -23.67
N ALA A 9 25.79 26.75 -24.51
CA ALA A 9 25.20 28.03 -24.11
C ALA A 9 23.75 28.13 -24.61
N PHE A 10 22.88 28.51 -23.66
CA PHE A 10 21.71 29.38 -23.75
C PHE A 10 20.60 29.15 -24.80
N ALA A 11 19.38 29.00 -24.27
CA ALA A 11 18.25 29.84 -24.69
C ALA A 11 17.39 30.18 -23.47
N ALA A 12 17.48 31.44 -23.02
CA ALA A 12 16.51 32.06 -22.14
C ALA A 12 15.32 32.52 -22.98
N LEU A 13 14.09 32.22 -22.56
CA LEU A 13 12.90 32.85 -23.13
C LEU A 13 11.97 33.38 -22.03
N VAL A 14 12.12 34.68 -21.80
CA VAL A 14 11.11 35.71 -21.56
C VAL A 14 10.01 35.43 -20.53
N ALA A 15 10.14 36.13 -19.41
CA ALA A 15 9.07 36.47 -18.50
C ALA A 15 7.95 37.27 -19.20
N THR A 16 6.70 36.81 -19.06
CA THR A 16 5.53 37.68 -19.13
C THR A 16 4.96 37.83 -17.72
N SER A 17 5.32 38.94 -17.10
CA SER A 17 4.62 39.50 -15.95
C SER A 17 3.19 39.88 -16.35
N VAL A 18 2.20 39.26 -15.72
CA VAL A 18 0.88 39.87 -15.55
C VAL A 18 0.68 40.06 -14.06
N VAL A 19 0.92 41.29 -13.62
CA VAL A 19 0.53 41.75 -12.28
C VAL A 19 -0.91 42.22 -12.41
N THR A 20 -1.82 41.58 -11.67
CA THR A 20 -2.76 42.17 -10.71
C THR A 20 -3.99 41.28 -10.59
N GLY A 21 -4.17 40.72 -9.40
CA GLY A 21 -5.38 40.06 -8.97
C GLY A 21 -5.21 39.68 -7.51
N CYS A 22 -5.32 40.66 -6.61
CA CYS A 22 -5.54 40.39 -5.20
C CYS A 22 -6.80 39.53 -5.08
N GLY A 23 -6.62 38.25 -4.78
CA GLY A 23 -7.68 37.28 -4.64
C GLY A 23 -7.24 36.24 -3.62
N SER A 24 -7.58 36.50 -2.37
CA SER A 24 -7.40 35.62 -1.23
C SER A 24 -8.09 34.28 -1.44
N ASN A 25 -7.48 33.22 -0.89
CA ASN A 25 -8.08 31.94 -0.52
C ASN A 25 -8.55 31.00 -1.63
N ALA A 26 -7.73 30.00 -1.93
CA ALA A 26 -8.06 28.57 -1.73
C ALA A 26 -7.01 27.75 -2.47
N GLY A 27 -6.20 27.00 -1.72
CA GLY A 27 -5.43 25.90 -2.28
C GLY A 27 -6.39 24.98 -3.02
N ASN A 28 -6.02 24.62 -4.23
CA ASN A 28 -6.80 23.77 -5.12
C ASN A 28 -6.77 22.32 -4.59
N THR A 29 -7.47 22.06 -3.49
CA THR A 29 -7.88 20.71 -3.09
C THR A 29 -9.01 20.28 -4.01
N THR A 30 -8.64 19.94 -5.24
CA THR A 30 -9.55 19.24 -6.16
C THR A 30 -9.89 17.91 -5.50
N SER A 31 -11.03 17.86 -4.81
CA SER A 31 -11.55 16.64 -4.21
C SER A 31 -11.71 15.60 -5.31
N VAL A 32 -11.07 14.44 -5.12
CA VAL A 32 -10.96 13.39 -6.15
C VAL A 32 -12.24 12.54 -6.24
N ALA A 33 -13.40 13.16 -5.99
CA ALA A 33 -14.68 12.48 -5.84
C ALA A 33 -15.40 12.17 -7.16
N SER A 34 -14.69 12.09 -8.30
CA SER A 34 -15.30 11.78 -9.58
C SER A 34 -15.08 10.31 -9.98
N SER A 35 -16.14 9.62 -10.39
CA SER A 35 -16.11 8.27 -10.98
C SER A 35 -15.36 8.17 -12.31
N LYS A 36 -14.84 9.30 -12.82
CA LYS A 36 -14.03 9.39 -14.05
C LYS A 36 -12.53 9.50 -13.78
N ASP A 37 -12.10 9.44 -12.52
CA ASP A 37 -10.66 9.45 -12.23
C ASP A 37 -9.99 8.20 -12.81
N SER A 38 -9.11 8.41 -13.78
CA SER A 38 -8.34 7.34 -14.42
C SER A 38 -7.47 6.57 -13.43
N ARG A 39 -7.12 7.16 -12.28
CA ARG A 39 -6.35 6.52 -11.20
C ARG A 39 -7.11 5.41 -10.48
N LEU A 40 -8.45 5.38 -10.59
CA LEU A 40 -9.27 4.27 -10.08
C LEU A 40 -9.15 3.02 -10.97
N LYS A 41 -8.57 3.14 -12.17
CA LYS A 41 -8.21 2.00 -12.98
C LYS A 41 -6.77 1.58 -12.66
N PRO A 42 -6.51 0.29 -12.46
CA PRO A 42 -5.15 -0.17 -12.25
C PRO A 42 -4.32 0.05 -13.51
N LYS A 43 -3.11 0.60 -13.32
CA LYS A 43 -2.15 0.79 -14.41
C LYS A 43 -1.63 -0.54 -14.95
N TYR A 44 -1.55 -1.57 -14.12
CA TYR A 44 -1.01 -2.88 -14.49
C TYR A 44 -2.01 -4.00 -14.17
N PRO A 45 -2.39 -4.83 -15.15
CA PRO A 45 -3.23 -6.01 -14.90
C PRO A 45 -2.56 -7.00 -13.94
N PHE A 46 -3.28 -7.46 -12.92
CA PHE A 46 -2.73 -8.38 -11.91
C PHE A 46 -2.23 -9.71 -12.48
N LYS A 47 -2.89 -10.22 -13.53
CA LYS A 47 -2.47 -11.43 -14.25
C LYS A 47 -1.02 -11.43 -14.72
N ASN A 48 -0.42 -10.25 -14.89
CA ASN A 48 0.98 -10.10 -15.31
C ASN A 48 1.98 -10.51 -14.21
N PHE A 49 1.52 -10.62 -12.97
CA PHE A 49 2.33 -10.99 -11.80
C PHE A 49 2.09 -12.43 -11.35
N LEU A 50 1.10 -13.12 -11.94
CA LEU A 50 0.87 -14.53 -11.65
C LEU A 50 2.08 -15.35 -12.10
N VAL A 51 2.57 -16.19 -11.20
CA VAL A 51 3.66 -17.10 -11.47
C VAL A 51 3.06 -18.47 -11.77
N HIS A 52 3.52 -19.11 -12.85
CA HIS A 52 3.13 -20.46 -13.18
C HIS A 52 3.89 -21.46 -12.31
N ASP A 53 3.46 -21.59 -11.05
CA ASP A 53 3.99 -22.56 -10.11
C ASP A 53 3.09 -23.81 -10.11
N LYS A 54 3.65 -24.92 -10.58
CA LYS A 54 2.94 -26.21 -10.63
C LYS A 54 2.83 -26.83 -9.25
N ASP A 55 3.85 -26.66 -8.41
CA ASP A 55 3.94 -27.28 -7.09
C ASP A 55 2.85 -26.70 -6.17
N LYS A 56 2.65 -25.37 -6.21
CA LYS A 56 1.57 -24.73 -5.43
C LYS A 56 0.16 -25.12 -5.88
N LYS A 57 -0.03 -25.40 -7.17
CA LYS A 57 -1.31 -25.94 -7.65
C LYS A 57 -1.52 -27.38 -7.21
N GLU A 58 -0.46 -28.19 -7.17
CA GLU A 58 -0.52 -29.56 -6.63
C GLU A 58 -0.78 -29.58 -5.11
N GLU A 59 -0.28 -28.58 -4.37
CA GLU A 59 -0.62 -28.35 -2.95
C GLU A 59 -2.08 -27.87 -2.71
N GLY A 60 -2.82 -27.59 -3.79
CA GLY A 60 -4.24 -27.19 -3.76
C GLY A 60 -4.49 -25.68 -3.78
N TYR A 61 -3.47 -24.83 -3.86
CA TYR A 61 -3.63 -23.37 -3.95
C TYR A 61 -4.13 -22.94 -5.34
N ALA A 62 -4.74 -21.75 -5.43
CA ALA A 62 -5.12 -21.15 -6.71
C ALA A 62 -3.90 -20.93 -7.63
N GLY A 63 -2.75 -20.72 -7.01
CA GLY A 63 -1.45 -20.53 -7.63
C GLY A 63 -0.58 -19.63 -6.77
N SER A 64 0.47 -19.09 -7.38
CA SER A 64 1.38 -18.14 -6.76
C SER A 64 1.44 -16.85 -7.58
N PHE A 65 1.90 -15.77 -6.96
CA PHE A 65 2.24 -14.54 -7.69
C PHE A 65 3.44 -13.83 -7.07
N ASP A 66 4.06 -12.98 -7.88
CA ASP A 66 5.21 -12.18 -7.49
C ASP A 66 4.76 -10.82 -6.95
N LEU A 67 4.51 -10.77 -5.62
CA LEU A 67 4.14 -9.53 -4.93
C LEU A 67 5.25 -8.48 -5.03
N TYR A 68 6.52 -8.88 -4.94
CA TYR A 68 7.64 -7.95 -5.03
C TYR A 68 7.68 -7.26 -6.39
N ALA A 69 7.59 -8.02 -7.48
CA ALA A 69 7.54 -7.46 -8.84
C ALA A 69 6.31 -6.57 -9.04
N ALA A 70 5.16 -6.93 -8.45
CA ALA A 70 3.97 -6.07 -8.48
C ALA A 70 4.23 -4.72 -7.81
N LEU A 71 4.75 -4.71 -6.58
CA LEU A 71 5.06 -3.50 -5.83
C LEU A 71 6.11 -2.64 -6.55
N GLN A 72 7.16 -3.24 -7.10
CA GLN A 72 8.18 -2.54 -7.88
C GLN A 72 7.59 -1.85 -9.12
N LYS A 73 6.62 -2.47 -9.81
CA LYS A 73 5.95 -1.81 -10.96
C LYS A 73 5.17 -0.57 -10.56
N TYR A 74 4.66 -0.53 -9.34
CA TYR A 74 4.01 0.64 -8.75
C TYR A 74 4.99 1.63 -8.10
N GLY A 75 6.30 1.42 -8.22
CA GLY A 75 7.32 2.37 -7.77
C GLY A 75 7.79 2.13 -6.33
N ALA A 76 7.66 0.92 -5.79
CA ALA A 76 8.27 0.58 -4.50
C ALA A 76 9.79 0.78 -4.57
N THR A 77 10.35 1.48 -3.59
CA THR A 77 11.77 1.81 -3.47
C THR A 77 12.46 1.02 -2.39
N ASP A 78 11.75 0.67 -1.32
CA ASP A 78 12.29 -0.10 -0.20
C ASP A 78 11.19 -0.93 0.48
N ILE A 79 11.60 -2.04 1.12
CA ILE A 79 10.73 -2.94 1.88
C ILE A 79 11.43 -3.35 3.17
N HIS A 80 10.79 -3.12 4.31
CA HIS A 80 11.31 -3.50 5.62
C HIS A 80 10.31 -4.37 6.37
N VAL A 81 10.81 -5.34 7.12
CA VAL A 81 10.04 -5.93 8.23
C VAL A 81 10.09 -4.92 9.38
N VAL A 82 8.93 -4.41 9.78
CA VAL A 82 8.82 -3.43 10.88
C VAL A 82 8.29 -4.05 12.16
N GLU A 83 7.66 -5.22 12.05
CA GLU A 83 7.25 -6.03 13.19
C GLU A 83 7.22 -7.50 12.81
N LYS A 84 7.66 -8.34 13.74
CA LYS A 84 7.40 -9.78 13.73
C LYS A 84 7.13 -10.24 15.16
N ASP A 85 6.08 -11.02 15.35
CA ASP A 85 5.70 -11.61 16.62
C ASP A 85 5.34 -13.08 16.40
N PHE A 86 5.96 -13.96 17.18
CA PHE A 86 5.80 -15.41 17.11
C PHE A 86 5.55 -15.93 18.53
N GLY A 87 4.34 -15.73 19.03
CA GLY A 87 3.91 -16.22 20.32
C GLY A 87 3.76 -17.74 20.29
N GLU A 88 4.76 -18.46 20.79
CA GLU A 88 4.74 -19.94 20.84
C GLU A 88 3.63 -20.48 21.75
N GLU A 89 3.30 -19.79 22.83
CA GLU A 89 2.30 -20.23 23.81
C GLU A 89 0.86 -20.20 23.25
N ASP A 90 0.57 -19.26 22.33
CA ASP A 90 -0.76 -19.04 21.78
C ASP A 90 -0.89 -19.49 20.31
N ASN A 91 0.13 -20.16 19.76
CA ASN A 91 0.23 -20.46 18.32
C ASN A 91 -0.05 -19.20 17.48
N TYR A 92 0.50 -18.05 17.88
CA TYR A 92 0.28 -16.77 17.23
C TYR A 92 1.49 -16.41 16.36
N ALA A 93 1.23 -15.95 15.15
CA ALA A 93 2.24 -15.40 14.27
C ALA A 93 1.70 -14.17 13.55
N SER A 94 2.46 -13.08 13.60
CA SER A 94 2.18 -11.82 12.90
C SER A 94 3.46 -11.25 12.30
N VAL A 95 3.37 -10.73 11.08
CA VAL A 95 4.46 -10.08 10.37
C VAL A 95 3.94 -8.85 9.66
N ILE A 96 4.60 -7.72 9.85
CA ILE A 96 4.23 -6.46 9.22
C ILE A 96 5.40 -5.94 8.39
N TYR A 97 5.13 -5.72 7.11
CA TYR A 97 6.05 -5.08 6.19
C TYR A 97 5.69 -3.61 6.01
N ALA A 98 6.70 -2.74 5.95
CA ALA A 98 6.58 -1.38 5.43
C ALA A 98 7.18 -1.32 4.03
N VAL A 99 6.42 -0.77 3.10
CA VAL A 99 6.83 -0.58 1.71
C VAL A 99 6.82 0.90 1.40
N SER A 100 7.97 1.47 1.07
CA SER A 100 8.09 2.87 0.66
C SER A 100 8.03 2.98 -0.86
N PHE A 101 7.42 4.06 -1.37
CA PHE A 101 7.23 4.31 -2.80
C PHE A 101 7.83 5.65 -3.22
N SER A 102 8.19 5.74 -4.50
CA SER A 102 8.83 6.93 -5.07
C SER A 102 7.99 8.21 -5.02
N ASN A 103 6.68 8.11 -4.85
CA ASN A 103 5.76 9.25 -4.73
C ASN A 103 5.51 9.69 -3.26
N GLY A 104 6.32 9.18 -2.31
CA GLY A 104 6.20 9.50 -0.89
C GLY A 104 5.16 8.68 -0.13
N ALA A 105 4.44 7.76 -0.79
CA ALA A 105 3.58 6.82 -0.09
C ALA A 105 4.42 5.84 0.72
N THR A 106 3.90 5.47 1.89
CA THR A 106 4.30 4.27 2.61
C THR A 106 3.08 3.41 2.86
N MET A 107 3.23 2.11 2.63
CA MET A 107 2.19 1.11 2.86
C MET A 107 2.64 0.12 3.92
N PHE A 108 1.81 -0.10 4.93
CA PHE A 108 1.92 -1.29 5.79
C PHE A 108 1.13 -2.45 5.20
N ILE A 109 1.75 -3.62 5.13
CA ILE A 109 1.11 -4.89 4.80
C ILE A 109 1.23 -5.80 6.02
N ASN A 110 0.10 -6.09 6.66
CA ASN A 110 0.05 -6.89 7.87
C ASN A 110 -0.47 -8.29 7.54
N PHE A 111 0.33 -9.30 7.91
CA PHE A 111 -0.04 -10.70 7.84
C PHE A 111 -0.15 -11.31 9.22
N ASN A 112 -1.15 -12.15 9.45
CA ASN A 112 -1.22 -12.98 10.64
C ASN A 112 -1.74 -14.38 10.35
N ASN A 113 -1.55 -15.32 11.26
CA ASN A 113 -2.05 -16.68 11.08
C ASN A 113 -3.55 -16.81 11.39
N GLY A 114 -4.12 -15.88 12.15
CA GLY A 114 -5.52 -15.97 12.56
C GLY A 114 -5.74 -17.25 13.37
N ASN A 115 -6.58 -18.16 12.86
CA ASN A 115 -6.84 -19.46 13.49
C ASN A 115 -6.03 -20.61 12.87
N GLU A 116 -5.10 -20.31 11.96
CA GLU A 116 -4.30 -21.31 11.26
C GLU A 116 -3.02 -21.67 12.03
N ASP A 117 -2.32 -22.68 11.54
CA ASP A 117 -0.96 -22.99 11.98
C ASP A 117 -0.03 -21.75 11.85
N MET A 118 0.86 -21.54 12.84
CA MET A 118 1.74 -20.37 12.90
C MET A 118 2.63 -20.18 11.64
N TYR A 119 2.88 -21.23 10.85
CA TYR A 119 3.68 -21.17 9.63
C TYR A 119 2.86 -20.70 8.41
N VAL A 120 1.55 -20.49 8.54
CA VAL A 120 0.69 -19.97 7.47
C VAL A 120 0.18 -18.57 7.83
N LEU A 121 0.58 -17.57 7.05
CA LEU A 121 0.29 -16.17 7.30
C LEU A 121 -0.64 -15.60 6.21
N ASN A 122 -1.81 -15.12 6.63
CA ASN A 122 -2.86 -14.52 5.82
C ASN A 122 -2.72 -13.01 5.79
N LEU A 123 -2.95 -12.37 4.63
CA LEU A 123 -3.12 -10.92 4.61
C LEU A 123 -4.32 -10.52 5.47
N LEU A 124 -4.04 -9.81 6.56
CA LEU A 124 -5.06 -9.32 7.48
C LEU A 124 -5.52 -7.93 7.05
N SER A 125 -4.57 -7.01 6.88
CA SER A 125 -4.89 -5.62 6.57
C SER A 125 -3.78 -4.94 5.76
N VAL A 126 -4.18 -3.86 5.09
CA VAL A 126 -3.27 -2.92 4.45
C VAL A 126 -3.53 -1.52 4.99
N ARG A 127 -2.48 -0.72 5.16
CA ARG A 127 -2.60 0.71 5.49
C ARG A 127 -1.73 1.52 4.57
N ILE A 128 -2.20 2.70 4.16
CA ILE A 128 -1.44 3.63 3.31
C ILE A 128 -1.51 5.04 3.86
N PHE A 129 -0.36 5.71 3.83
CA PHE A 129 -0.14 7.04 4.37
C PHE A 129 1.11 7.64 3.71
N ARG A 130 1.45 8.89 4.04
CA ARG A 130 2.74 9.49 3.68
C ARG A 130 3.72 9.40 4.83
N THR A 131 4.99 9.20 4.54
CA THR A 131 6.08 9.39 5.50
C THR A 131 7.14 10.35 4.99
N GLU A 132 7.95 10.87 5.92
CA GLU A 132 9.15 11.64 5.60
C GLU A 132 10.13 10.76 4.81
N GLN A 133 10.84 11.36 3.85
CA GLN A 133 11.76 10.62 3.01
C GLN A 133 12.88 9.98 3.84
N GLY A 134 13.09 8.68 3.68
CA GLY A 134 14.11 7.91 4.40
C GLY A 134 13.74 7.57 5.85
N TYR A 135 12.57 7.98 6.32
CA TYR A 135 12.04 7.51 7.60
C TYR A 135 11.54 6.08 7.47
N ILE A 136 12.04 5.18 8.33
CA ILE A 136 11.52 3.82 8.44
C ILE A 136 10.48 3.83 9.56
N PRO A 137 9.18 3.70 9.22
CA PRO A 137 8.13 3.82 10.21
C PRO A 137 8.11 2.62 11.15
N ASN A 138 7.90 2.88 12.45
CA ASN A 138 7.61 1.83 13.41
C ASN A 138 6.09 1.60 13.42
N TYR A 139 5.65 0.34 13.53
CA TYR A 139 4.23 0.02 13.58
C TYR A 139 3.52 0.59 14.83
N TYR A 140 4.25 0.71 15.94
CA TYR A 140 3.76 1.22 17.22
C TYR A 140 3.89 2.74 17.37
N ASP A 141 4.34 3.44 16.33
CA ASP A 141 4.46 4.89 16.38
C ASP A 141 3.09 5.55 16.54
N ASP A 142 3.04 6.52 17.46
CA ASP A 142 1.86 7.32 17.68
C ASP A 142 1.67 8.30 16.50
N PHE A 143 0.88 7.88 15.51
CA PHE A 143 0.50 8.69 14.35
C PHE A 143 -0.04 10.08 14.74
N GLN A 144 -0.63 10.24 15.93
CA GLN A 144 -1.19 11.52 16.34
C GLN A 144 -0.09 12.53 16.72
N LYS A 145 1.05 12.04 17.24
CA LYS A 145 2.15 12.88 17.72
C LYS A 145 3.35 12.92 16.79
N ASN A 146 3.50 11.94 15.90
CA ASN A 146 4.67 11.82 15.06
C ASN A 146 4.54 12.65 13.77
N THR A 147 5.40 13.66 13.62
CA THR A 147 5.42 14.55 12.45
C THR A 147 6.01 13.92 11.20
N ASN A 148 6.63 12.73 11.30
CA ASN A 148 7.19 12.01 10.16
C ASN A 148 6.12 11.27 9.34
N TYR A 149 4.84 11.37 9.73
CA TYR A 149 3.70 10.75 9.05
C TYR A 149 2.75 11.81 8.49
N SER A 150 1.91 11.49 7.50
CA SER A 150 0.73 12.31 7.17
C SER A 150 -0.18 12.48 8.38
N LYS A 151 -0.99 13.54 8.37
CA LYS A 151 -2.09 13.76 9.32
C LYS A 151 -3.28 12.83 9.05
N TRP A 152 -3.14 11.87 8.14
CA TRP A 152 -4.15 10.89 7.82
C TRP A 152 -3.51 9.54 7.56
N GLU A 153 -4.26 8.48 7.81
CA GLU A 153 -3.98 7.15 7.27
C GLU A 153 -5.27 6.59 6.67
N ARG A 154 -5.14 5.73 5.67
CA ARG A 154 -6.25 4.88 5.23
C ARG A 154 -5.92 3.43 5.53
N SER A 155 -6.83 2.73 6.18
CA SER A 155 -6.70 1.31 6.54
C SER A 155 -7.83 0.49 5.96
N LEU A 156 -7.54 -0.71 5.48
CA LEU A 156 -8.53 -1.67 5.02
C LEU A 156 -8.26 -3.03 5.68
N LEU A 157 -9.26 -3.59 6.36
CA LEU A 157 -9.22 -4.94 6.88
C LEU A 157 -9.66 -5.91 5.79
N VAL A 158 -8.68 -6.56 5.14
CA VAL A 158 -8.92 -7.47 4.02
C VAL A 158 -9.63 -8.76 4.47
N ALA A 159 -9.50 -9.10 5.75
CA ALA A 159 -10.17 -10.24 6.35
C ALA A 159 -11.68 -10.03 6.59
N SER A 160 -12.25 -8.83 6.42
CA SER A 160 -13.70 -8.58 6.50
C SER A 160 -14.32 -8.56 5.10
N PRO A 161 -15.17 -9.53 4.74
CA PRO A 161 -15.91 -9.51 3.48
C PRO A 161 -16.74 -8.23 3.28
N GLU A 162 -17.27 -7.66 4.36
CA GLU A 162 -18.07 -6.43 4.35
C GLU A 162 -17.23 -5.22 3.95
N GLU A 163 -16.07 -5.02 4.57
CA GLU A 163 -15.13 -3.95 4.18
C GLU A 163 -14.65 -4.14 2.74
N MET A 164 -14.55 -5.40 2.31
CA MET A 164 -14.18 -5.76 0.94
C MET A 164 -15.33 -5.64 -0.07
N GLN A 165 -16.53 -5.30 0.38
CA GLN A 165 -17.76 -5.26 -0.43
C GLN A 165 -17.93 -6.54 -1.27
N MET A 166 -17.59 -7.67 -0.66
CA MET A 166 -17.88 -9.00 -1.18
C MET A 166 -19.28 -9.34 -0.68
N GLY A 167 -20.19 -9.74 -1.57
CA GLY A 167 -21.61 -9.92 -1.26
C GLY A 167 -21.87 -10.77 0.00
N THR A 168 -23.09 -10.71 0.52
CA THR A 168 -23.48 -11.41 1.77
C THR A 168 -23.33 -12.94 1.72
N ASP A 169 -23.14 -13.52 0.53
CA ASP A 169 -22.92 -14.93 0.26
C ASP A 169 -21.43 -15.32 0.13
N TYR A 170 -20.53 -14.38 0.36
CA TYR A 170 -19.09 -14.57 0.13
C TYR A 170 -18.52 -15.74 0.94
N ASP A 171 -18.73 -15.79 2.25
CA ASP A 171 -18.22 -16.87 3.11
C ASP A 171 -18.89 -18.23 2.79
N GLY A 172 -20.10 -18.22 2.23
CA GLY A 172 -20.80 -19.44 1.79
C GLY A 172 -20.24 -20.04 0.50
N THR A 173 -19.52 -19.25 -0.29
CA THR A 173 -18.94 -19.67 -1.59
C THR A 173 -17.42 -19.73 -1.58
N HIS A 174 -16.78 -19.05 -0.63
CA HIS A 174 -15.32 -18.94 -0.50
C HIS A 174 -14.90 -19.33 0.91
N SER A 175 -14.95 -20.63 1.20
CA SER A 175 -14.44 -21.15 2.46
C SER A 175 -12.97 -20.75 2.65
N ARG A 176 -12.67 -20.21 3.84
CA ARG A 176 -11.31 -19.85 4.25
C ARG A 176 -10.39 -21.07 4.34
N ASP A 177 -10.96 -22.26 4.53
CA ASP A 177 -10.21 -23.51 4.61
C ASP A 177 -9.87 -24.09 3.22
N ASP A 178 -10.55 -23.63 2.15
CA ASP A 178 -10.28 -24.11 0.79
C ASP A 178 -9.09 -23.34 0.19
N LYS A 179 -7.95 -24.02 0.09
CA LYS A 179 -6.71 -23.51 -0.52
C LYS A 179 -6.92 -22.92 -1.92
N LYS A 180 -7.94 -23.35 -2.68
CA LYS A 180 -8.26 -22.80 -4.01
C LYS A 180 -8.70 -21.34 -3.98
N ASN A 181 -9.06 -20.81 -2.82
CA ASN A 181 -9.38 -19.40 -2.64
C ASN A 181 -8.16 -18.53 -2.33
N TRP A 182 -6.97 -19.12 -2.25
CA TRP A 182 -5.75 -18.46 -1.83
C TRP A 182 -4.68 -18.49 -2.92
N LEU A 183 -4.04 -17.35 -3.12
CA LEU A 183 -2.78 -17.22 -3.83
C LEU A 183 -1.65 -17.11 -2.81
N THR A 184 -0.55 -17.80 -3.06
CA THR A 184 0.67 -17.66 -2.25
C THR A 184 1.62 -16.64 -2.90
N PHE A 185 2.54 -16.07 -2.12
CA PHE A 185 3.66 -15.33 -2.71
C PHE A 185 4.85 -16.26 -2.90
N SER A 186 5.41 -16.27 -4.11
CA SER A 186 6.59 -17.08 -4.45
C SER A 186 7.85 -16.68 -3.69
N THR A 187 7.86 -15.48 -3.10
CA THR A 187 8.93 -14.93 -2.25
C THR A 187 8.35 -14.52 -0.89
N GLY A 188 7.83 -15.48 -0.12
CA GLY A 188 7.24 -15.22 1.21
C GLY A 188 8.14 -14.38 2.14
N ASN A 189 9.44 -14.46 1.91
CA ASN A 189 10.44 -13.56 2.47
C ASN A 189 10.77 -12.41 1.49
N LEU A 190 10.11 -11.27 1.63
CA LEU A 190 10.35 -10.08 0.79
C LEU A 190 11.70 -9.40 1.07
N THR A 191 12.35 -9.73 2.20
CA THR A 191 13.49 -8.97 2.74
C THR A 191 14.75 -9.81 2.98
N GLY A 192 14.71 -11.12 2.71
CA GLY A 192 15.83 -12.02 3.04
C GLY A 192 15.97 -12.38 4.53
N ASP A 193 14.93 -12.18 5.35
CA ASP A 193 14.88 -12.62 6.76
C ASP A 193 14.66 -14.14 6.87
N SER A 194 15.65 -14.87 7.39
CA SER A 194 15.64 -16.33 7.51
C SER A 194 14.48 -16.88 8.34
N ASP A 195 13.96 -16.13 9.32
CA ASP A 195 12.85 -16.57 10.17
C ASP A 195 11.52 -16.63 9.39
N LEU A 196 11.47 -15.94 8.24
CA LEU A 196 10.31 -15.86 7.37
C LEU A 196 10.38 -16.84 6.19
N GLU A 197 11.54 -17.42 5.91
CA GLU A 197 11.74 -18.34 4.78
C GLU A 197 10.91 -19.62 4.89
N ASN A 198 10.68 -20.09 6.12
CA ASN A 198 9.91 -21.31 6.37
C ASN A 198 8.39 -21.07 6.48
N ARG A 199 7.91 -19.86 6.21
CA ARG A 199 6.49 -19.49 6.35
C ARG A 199 5.82 -19.34 4.99
N THR A 200 4.58 -19.79 4.91
CA THR A 200 3.72 -19.62 3.74
C THR A 200 2.87 -18.37 3.91
N PHE A 201 3.17 -17.34 3.12
CA PHE A 201 2.34 -16.14 3.05
C PHE A 201 1.29 -16.30 1.95
N ARG A 202 0.04 -15.97 2.26
CA ARG A 202 -1.09 -16.08 1.33
C ARG A 202 -2.00 -14.86 1.38
N VAL A 203 -2.61 -14.58 0.24
CA VAL A 203 -3.71 -13.63 0.06
C VAL A 203 -4.88 -14.33 -0.58
N ASN A 204 -6.05 -13.75 -0.43
CA ASN A 204 -7.20 -14.19 -1.19
C ASN A 204 -7.00 -14.04 -2.70
N SER A 205 -7.67 -14.90 -3.47
CA SER A 205 -7.61 -14.93 -4.94
C SER A 205 -8.09 -13.63 -5.62
N TYR A 206 -8.89 -12.81 -4.92
CA TYR A 206 -9.36 -11.48 -5.34
C TYR A 206 -8.48 -10.34 -4.80
N PHE A 207 -7.25 -10.62 -4.37
CA PHE A 207 -6.30 -9.61 -3.92
C PHE A 207 -6.09 -8.48 -4.93
N ASP A 208 -6.21 -8.78 -6.22
CA ASP A 208 -6.17 -7.78 -7.27
C ASP A 208 -7.25 -6.72 -7.11
N LYS A 209 -8.49 -7.13 -6.84
CA LYS A 209 -9.61 -6.22 -6.59
C LYS A 209 -9.28 -5.35 -5.37
N VAL A 210 -8.82 -5.96 -4.28
CA VAL A 210 -8.44 -5.27 -3.03
C VAL A 210 -7.39 -4.20 -3.31
N PHE A 211 -6.27 -4.59 -3.91
CA PHE A 211 -5.16 -3.69 -4.18
C PHE A 211 -5.58 -2.54 -5.09
N ASN A 212 -6.35 -2.84 -6.14
CA ASN A 212 -6.77 -1.86 -7.13
C ASN A 212 -7.80 -0.87 -6.60
N SER A 213 -8.68 -1.29 -5.69
CA SER A 213 -9.72 -0.45 -5.11
C SER A 213 -9.30 0.22 -3.80
N SER A 214 -8.09 0.01 -3.27
CA SER A 214 -7.66 0.63 -2.00
C SER A 214 -6.29 1.26 -2.04
N ILE A 215 -5.29 0.61 -2.64
CA ILE A 215 -3.89 1.04 -2.61
C ILE A 215 -3.47 1.71 -3.92
N ALA A 216 -3.75 1.07 -5.06
CA ALA A 216 -3.33 1.54 -6.37
C ALA A 216 -3.70 2.99 -6.71
N PRO A 217 -4.86 3.55 -6.26
CA PRO A 217 -5.19 4.95 -6.52
C PRO A 217 -4.16 5.93 -5.94
N TYR A 218 -3.63 5.65 -4.75
CA TYR A 218 -2.61 6.45 -4.08
C TYR A 218 -1.26 6.36 -4.80
N LEU A 219 -0.85 5.15 -5.20
CA LEU A 219 0.43 4.92 -5.89
C LEU A 219 0.50 5.56 -7.29
N GLN A 220 -0.65 5.99 -7.83
CA GLN A 220 -0.76 6.69 -9.11
C GLN A 220 -0.81 8.22 -8.97
N LEU A 221 -0.74 8.75 -7.74
CA LEU A 221 -0.53 10.18 -7.51
C LEU A 221 0.92 10.55 -7.78
N GLU A 222 1.14 11.75 -8.31
CA GLU A 222 2.48 12.30 -8.50
C GLU A 222 3.19 12.52 -7.15
N ASP A 223 2.45 13.01 -6.15
CA ASP A 223 2.88 13.14 -4.75
C ASP A 223 1.69 12.88 -3.81
N ILE A 224 1.93 12.21 -2.69
CA ILE A 224 0.90 11.95 -1.68
C ILE A 224 0.74 13.18 -0.78
N PRO A 225 -0.47 13.72 -0.51
CA PRO A 225 -0.60 14.87 0.38
C PRO A 225 -0.31 14.55 1.85
N TRP A 226 0.22 15.52 2.59
CA TRP A 226 0.49 15.39 4.03
C TRP A 226 -0.75 15.59 4.91
N ASP A 227 -1.60 16.56 4.56
CA ASP A 227 -2.61 17.07 5.50
C ASP A 227 -3.95 16.31 5.44
N GLU A 228 -4.40 15.91 4.25
CA GLU A 228 -5.72 15.31 4.04
C GLU A 228 -5.65 14.11 3.11
N ASP A 229 -6.47 13.09 3.39
CA ASP A 229 -6.63 11.94 2.52
C ASP A 229 -7.28 12.38 1.19
N PRO A 230 -6.58 12.24 0.05
CA PRO A 230 -7.06 12.70 -1.26
C PRO A 230 -8.33 11.97 -1.72
N PHE A 231 -8.61 10.79 -1.14
CA PHE A 231 -9.78 9.98 -1.46
C PHE A 231 -10.78 9.89 -0.29
N PHE A 232 -10.69 10.77 0.73
CA PHE A 232 -11.56 10.77 1.91
C PHE A 232 -13.05 10.56 1.58
N ASN A 233 -13.57 11.32 0.61
CA ASN A 233 -14.97 11.28 0.19
C ASN A 233 -15.23 10.40 -1.05
N ASN A 234 -14.29 9.55 -1.48
CA ASN A 234 -14.46 8.72 -2.67
C ASN A 234 -14.96 7.31 -2.29
N PRO A 235 -16.23 6.96 -2.57
CA PRO A 235 -16.80 5.66 -2.19
C PRO A 235 -16.22 4.48 -3.00
N ASN A 236 -15.50 4.75 -4.08
CA ASN A 236 -14.87 3.71 -4.91
C ASN A 236 -13.45 3.35 -4.43
N VAL A 237 -12.93 4.09 -3.43
CA VAL A 237 -11.68 3.74 -2.75
C VAL A 237 -12.06 3.12 -1.41
N LEU A 238 -11.83 1.81 -1.27
CA LEU A 238 -12.13 1.02 -0.08
C LEU A 238 -11.19 1.39 1.08
N GLY A 239 -11.63 1.04 2.29
CA GLY A 239 -10.92 1.28 3.53
C GLY A 239 -11.42 2.53 4.25
N GLU A 240 -11.18 2.56 5.55
CA GLU A 240 -11.55 3.67 6.42
C GLU A 240 -10.41 4.69 6.47
N SER A 241 -10.77 5.96 6.33
CA SER A 241 -9.83 7.07 6.49
C SER A 241 -9.87 7.57 7.93
N ARG A 242 -8.70 7.67 8.56
CA ARG A 242 -8.54 8.29 9.87
C ARG A 242 -7.79 9.60 9.69
N ASN A 243 -8.39 10.69 10.19
CA ASN A 243 -7.81 12.02 10.14
C ASN A 243 -7.38 12.44 11.56
N TYR A 244 -6.14 12.84 11.68
CA TYR A 244 -5.45 13.24 12.92
C TYR A 244 -5.09 14.73 12.93
N ALA A 245 -5.51 15.53 11.94
CA ALA A 245 -5.12 16.93 11.82
C ALA A 245 -5.46 17.75 13.06
N SER A 246 -6.69 17.63 13.57
CA SER A 246 -7.14 18.36 14.77
C SER A 246 -6.38 17.96 16.04
N LEU A 247 -6.01 16.68 16.17
CA LEU A 247 -5.25 16.18 17.31
C LEU A 247 -3.78 16.58 17.22
N ARG A 248 -3.17 16.49 16.05
CA ARG A 248 -1.76 16.85 15.84
C ARG A 248 -1.52 18.36 16.02
N ASP A 249 -2.44 19.18 15.51
CA ASP A 249 -2.38 20.64 15.69
C ASP A 249 -2.61 21.04 17.16
N ALA A 250 -3.22 20.18 17.99
CA ALA A 250 -3.36 20.40 19.43
C ALA A 250 -2.12 19.98 20.22
N TYR A 251 -1.41 18.92 19.80
CA TYR A 251 -0.19 18.45 20.46
C TYR A 251 1.04 19.33 20.20
N ASN A 252 1.09 20.00 19.06
CA ASN A 252 2.25 20.79 18.61
C ASN A 252 2.15 22.29 18.93
N LYS A 253 1.21 22.70 19.80
CA LYS A 253 1.09 24.06 20.35
C LYS A 253 1.80 24.15 21.70
#